data_AF-A0A6P7TT98-F1
#
_entry.id   AF-A0A6P7TT98-F1
#
_cell.length_a   1.000
_cell.length_b   1.000
_cell.length_c   1.000
_cell.angle_alpha   90.00
_cell.angle_beta   90.00
_cell.angle_gamma   90.00
#
_symmetry.space_group_name_H-M   'P 1'
#
loop_
_entity.id
_entity.type
_entity.pdbx_description
1 polymer ?
#
loop_
_entity_poly.entity_id
_entity_poly.type
_entity_poly.pdbx_seq_one_letter_code
_entity_poly.pdbx_strand_id
1 'polypeptide(L)'
;MVMDSLSRILNAMFPKVQINQQDPNMLTYSTNHLFFIDDLRIFALKEDVVIKMMEAIDEFFKIVGLEMNLEKSASNVKSLFCCETLEGVQRYRYLGVLENRGSNVLKSKVMNSILGNVKKRTTMLSKTKLNSVNLFHAINEYAISLYNYYIRIIKIVLTVKYDNF
;
A
#
# COMPACT_ATOMS: atom_id res chain seq x y z
N MET A 1 -23.06 -2.77 2.27
CA MET A 1 -22.30 -2.42 1.05
C MET A 1 -22.05 -3.72 0.28
N VAL A 2 -22.07 -3.75 -1.05
CA VAL A 2 -21.97 -5.03 -1.82
C VAL A 2 -20.68 -5.80 -1.48
N MET A 3 -19.60 -5.07 -1.20
CA MET A 3 -18.30 -5.65 -0.86
C MET A 3 -18.21 -6.24 0.55
N ASP A 4 -19.15 -5.90 1.44
CA ASP A 4 -19.27 -6.56 2.75
C ASP A 4 -19.60 -8.05 2.56
N SER A 5 -20.40 -8.37 1.53
CA SER A 5 -20.74 -9.75 1.17
C SER A 5 -19.50 -10.53 0.74
N LEU A 6 -18.63 -9.93 -0.09
CA LEU A 6 -17.36 -10.55 -0.47
C LEU A 6 -16.49 -10.84 0.74
N SER A 7 -16.36 -9.87 1.66
CA SER A 7 -15.60 -10.04 2.89
C SER A 7 -16.12 -11.20 3.74
N ARG A 8 -17.45 -11.36 3.83
CA ARG A 8 -18.09 -12.47 4.56
C ARG A 8 -17.81 -13.82 3.90
N ILE A 9 -17.90 -13.90 2.57
CA ILE A 9 -17.59 -15.11 1.79
C ILE A 9 -16.14 -15.53 2.04
N LEU A 10 -15.20 -14.59 1.87
CA LEU A 10 -13.77 -14.86 2.05
C LEU A 10 -13.46 -15.32 3.48
N ASN A 11 -14.03 -14.66 4.48
CA ASN A 11 -13.83 -15.02 5.89
C ASN A 11 -14.47 -16.36 6.28
N ALA A 12 -15.53 -16.79 5.59
CA ALA A 12 -16.21 -18.06 5.86
C ALA A 12 -15.49 -19.24 5.19
N MET A 13 -14.96 -19.06 3.98
CA MET A 13 -14.40 -20.15 3.18
C MET A 13 -12.90 -20.38 3.39
N PHE A 14 -12.14 -19.35 3.77
CA PHE A 14 -10.68 -19.40 3.74
C PHE A 14 -10.04 -19.05 5.09
N PRO A 15 -8.93 -19.72 5.45
CA PRO A 15 -8.23 -19.47 6.70
C PRO A 15 -7.64 -18.06 6.75
N LYS A 16 -7.65 -17.45 7.93
CA LYS A 16 -7.04 -16.13 8.17
C LYS A 16 -5.54 -16.27 8.40
N VAL A 17 -4.78 -15.28 7.93
CA VAL A 17 -3.34 -15.15 8.19
C VAL A 17 -3.12 -14.25 9.39
N GLN A 18 -2.30 -14.66 10.34
CA GLN A 18 -1.89 -13.82 11.45
C GLN A 18 -0.82 -12.83 11.00
N ILE A 19 -1.09 -11.54 11.20
CA ILE A 19 -0.15 -10.46 10.96
C ILE A 19 0.56 -10.21 12.29
N ASN A 20 1.65 -10.93 12.53
CA ASN A 20 2.47 -10.73 13.72
C ASN A 20 3.24 -9.43 13.57
N GLN A 21 2.99 -8.48 14.47
CA GLN A 21 3.84 -7.31 14.60
C GLN A 21 4.96 -7.61 15.61
N GLN A 22 6.11 -6.97 15.42
CA GLN A 22 7.30 -7.16 16.25
C GLN A 22 7.12 -6.70 17.70
N ASP A 23 5.98 -6.10 18.04
CA ASP A 23 5.69 -5.52 19.34
C ASP A 23 4.71 -6.40 20.13
N PRO A 24 5.14 -7.07 21.22
CA PRO A 24 4.32 -8.01 21.98
C PRO A 24 3.12 -7.39 22.69
N ASN A 25 3.05 -6.06 22.81
CA ASN A 25 1.93 -5.34 23.43
C ASN A 25 0.82 -4.95 22.44
N MET A 26 0.96 -5.28 21.16
CA MET A 26 0.00 -4.91 20.13
C MET A 26 -0.91 -6.07 19.75
N LEU A 27 -2.20 -5.79 19.51
CA LEU A 27 -3.18 -6.80 19.11
C LEU A 27 -2.68 -7.59 17.89
N THR A 28 -2.69 -8.91 18.01
CA THR A 28 -2.50 -9.82 16.86
C THR A 28 -3.74 -9.75 15.98
N TYR A 29 -3.60 -9.16 14.79
CA TYR A 29 -4.68 -9.12 13.81
C TYR A 29 -4.59 -10.35 12.90
N SER A 30 -5.73 -11.03 12.73
CA SER A 30 -5.85 -12.11 11.75
C SER A 30 -6.83 -11.70 10.65
N THR A 31 -6.38 -11.73 9.41
CA THR A 31 -7.21 -11.48 8.24
C THR A 31 -6.69 -12.25 7.03
N ASN A 32 -7.56 -12.55 6.08
CA ASN A 32 -7.18 -13.11 4.78
C ASN A 32 -7.27 -12.08 3.64
N HIS A 33 -7.77 -10.88 3.90
CA HIS A 33 -7.78 -9.80 2.91
C HIS A 33 -7.69 -8.40 3.55
N LEU A 34 -7.23 -7.44 2.76
CA LEU A 34 -7.35 -6.01 2.99
C LEU A 34 -8.14 -5.43 1.83
N PHE A 35 -9.14 -4.65 2.15
CA PHE A 35 -10.01 -4.03 1.15
C PHE A 35 -10.11 -2.54 1.43
N PHE A 36 -9.74 -1.73 0.45
CA PHE A 36 -9.81 -0.28 0.54
C PHE A 36 -10.36 0.31 -0.75
N ILE A 37 -11.64 0.72 -0.71
CA ILE A 37 -12.38 1.26 -1.86
C ILE A 37 -12.40 0.25 -3.02
N ASP A 38 -11.52 0.37 -4.00
CA ASP A 38 -11.45 -0.54 -5.15
C ASP A 38 -10.24 -1.49 -5.05
N ASP A 39 -9.29 -1.19 -4.15
CA ASP A 39 -8.07 -1.98 -3.98
C ASP A 39 -8.33 -3.17 -3.05
N LEU A 40 -8.37 -4.37 -3.62
CA LEU A 40 -8.44 -5.64 -2.91
C LEU A 40 -7.07 -6.33 -2.89
N ARG A 41 -6.61 -6.71 -1.70
CA ARG A 41 -5.41 -7.50 -1.49
C ARG A 41 -5.74 -8.74 -0.67
N ILE A 42 -5.38 -9.91 -1.16
CA ILE A 42 -5.62 -11.19 -0.48
C ILE A 42 -4.34 -11.81 0.07
N PHE A 43 -4.47 -12.61 1.12
CA PHE A 43 -3.38 -13.27 1.81
C PHE A 43 -3.74 -14.71 2.11
N ALA A 44 -2.83 -15.63 1.80
CA ALA A 44 -2.88 -17.00 2.28
C ALA A 44 -1.46 -17.54 2.49
N LEU A 45 -1.33 -18.56 3.34
CA LEU A 45 -0.06 -19.21 3.62
C LEU A 45 0.37 -20.19 2.52
N LYS A 46 -0.59 -20.69 1.74
CA LYS A 46 -0.38 -21.68 0.69
C LYS A 46 -0.90 -21.16 -0.64
N GLU A 47 -0.20 -21.52 -1.71
CA GLU A 47 -0.49 -21.10 -3.08
C GLU A 47 -1.86 -21.60 -3.58
N ASP A 48 -2.20 -22.85 -3.26
CA ASP A 48 -3.48 -23.49 -3.59
C ASP A 48 -4.69 -22.72 -3.03
N VAL A 49 -4.54 -22.16 -1.83
CA VAL A 49 -5.58 -21.35 -1.19
C VAL A 49 -5.74 -20.01 -1.92
N VAL A 50 -4.66 -19.38 -2.38
CA VAL A 50 -4.74 -18.11 -3.15
C VAL A 50 -5.50 -18.33 -4.46
N ILE A 51 -5.23 -19.43 -5.16
CA ILE A 51 -5.92 -19.77 -6.41
C ILE A 51 -7.42 -19.91 -6.17
N LYS A 52 -7.83 -20.68 -5.16
CA LYS A 52 -9.25 -20.87 -4.80
C LYS A 52 -9.91 -19.56 -4.34
N MET A 53 -9.18 -18.72 -3.61
CA MET A 53 -9.67 -17.40 -3.23
C MET A 53 -9.93 -16.53 -4.46
N MET A 54 -9.03 -16.58 -5.45
CA MET A 54 -9.21 -15.84 -6.69
C MET A 54 -10.42 -16.33 -7.50
N GLU A 55 -10.63 -17.66 -7.59
CA GLU A 55 -11.81 -18.24 -8.25
C GLU A 55 -13.11 -17.73 -7.61
N ALA A 56 -13.18 -17.72 -6.28
CA ALA A 56 -14.35 -17.21 -5.55
C ALA A 56 -14.57 -15.70 -5.77
N ILE A 57 -13.48 -14.92 -5.88
CA ILE A 57 -13.56 -13.48 -6.16
C ILE A 57 -14.05 -13.24 -7.59
N ASP A 58 -13.54 -13.99 -8.56
CA ASP A 58 -13.94 -13.88 -9.97
C ASP A 58 -15.42 -14.25 -10.17
N GLU A 59 -15.89 -15.30 -9.50
CA GLU A 59 -17.32 -15.65 -9.49
C GLU A 59 -18.17 -14.54 -8.87
N PHE A 60 -17.74 -14.00 -7.72
CA PHE A 60 -18.43 -12.88 -7.08
C PHE A 60 -18.47 -11.63 -7.96
N PHE A 61 -17.37 -11.28 -8.61
CA PHE A 61 -17.29 -10.14 -9.53
C PHE A 61 -18.24 -10.31 -10.72
N LYS A 62 -18.32 -11.51 -11.31
CA LYS A 62 -19.28 -11.81 -12.37
C LYS A 62 -20.74 -11.62 -11.93
N ILE A 63 -21.09 -12.05 -10.71
CA ILE A 63 -22.45 -11.91 -10.17
C ILE A 63 -22.81 -10.43 -9.96
N VAL A 64 -21.87 -9.63 -9.49
CA VAL A 64 -22.10 -8.20 -9.19
C VAL A 64 -21.95 -7.32 -10.43
N GLY A 65 -21.35 -7.83 -11.51
CA GLY A 65 -21.03 -7.05 -12.71
C GLY A 65 -19.77 -6.18 -12.54
N LEU A 66 -18.80 -6.65 -11.76
CA LEU A 66 -17.47 -6.05 -11.63
C LEU A 66 -16.46 -6.77 -12.53
N GLU A 67 -15.43 -6.04 -12.95
CA GLU A 67 -14.33 -6.57 -13.73
C GLU A 67 -12.99 -6.22 -13.07
N MET A 68 -12.05 -7.15 -13.10
CA MET A 68 -10.71 -6.95 -12.57
C MET A 68 -9.83 -6.23 -13.61
N ASN A 69 -9.12 -5.19 -13.16
CA ASN A 69 -8.13 -4.52 -14.00
C ASN A 69 -6.81 -5.29 -14.00
N LEU A 70 -6.55 -6.06 -15.05
CA LEU A 70 -5.36 -6.91 -15.16
C LEU A 70 -4.04 -6.11 -15.18
N GLU A 71 -4.04 -4.92 -15.80
CA GLU A 71 -2.85 -4.05 -15.90
C GLU A 71 -2.43 -3.46 -14.54
N LYS A 72 -3.37 -3.33 -13.60
CA LYS A 72 -3.13 -2.82 -12.25
C LYS A 72 -3.04 -3.91 -11.19
N SER A 73 -3.34 -5.15 -11.56
CA SER A 73 -3.35 -6.29 -10.64
C SER A 73 -2.03 -7.04 -10.68
N ALA A 74 -1.55 -7.47 -9.52
CA ALA A 74 -0.28 -8.16 -9.40
C ALA A 74 -0.39 -9.33 -8.42
N SER A 75 0.34 -10.41 -8.71
CA SER A 75 0.38 -11.61 -7.89
C SER A 75 1.81 -12.06 -7.60
N ASN A 76 2.03 -12.66 -6.43
CA ASN A 76 3.29 -13.32 -6.09
C ASN A 76 3.29 -14.83 -6.43
N VAL A 77 2.14 -15.34 -6.87
CA VAL A 77 1.85 -16.73 -7.24
C VAL A 77 2.03 -16.90 -8.75
N LYS A 78 2.94 -17.79 -9.16
CA LYS A 78 3.28 -18.00 -10.58
C LYS A 78 2.20 -18.74 -11.36
N SER A 79 1.42 -19.57 -10.67
CA SER A 79 0.35 -20.37 -11.28
C SER A 79 -0.91 -19.58 -11.61
N LEU A 80 -0.98 -18.30 -11.21
CA LEU A 80 -2.10 -17.41 -11.50
C LEU A 80 -1.89 -16.73 -12.86
N PHE A 81 -2.71 -17.11 -13.84
CA PHE A 81 -2.71 -16.51 -15.18
C PHE A 81 -3.38 -15.13 -15.25
N CYS A 82 -4.01 -14.68 -14.16
CA CYS A 82 -4.91 -13.53 -14.15
C CYS A 82 -4.21 -12.17 -14.16
N CYS A 83 -2.91 -12.14 -13.87
CA CYS A 83 -2.31 -10.96 -13.27
C CYS A 83 -0.80 -11.03 -13.41
N GLU A 84 -0.14 -9.87 -13.50
CA GLU A 84 1.31 -9.85 -13.64
C GLU A 84 1.97 -10.51 -12.43
N THR A 85 2.80 -11.52 -12.70
CA THR A 85 3.58 -12.17 -11.65
C THR A 85 4.73 -11.26 -11.28
N LEU A 86 4.80 -10.86 -10.01
CA LEU A 86 5.90 -10.08 -9.45
C LEU A 86 7.17 -10.96 -9.42
N GLU A 87 7.90 -10.98 -10.53
CA GLU A 87 9.19 -11.67 -10.65
C GLU A 87 10.37 -10.73 -10.32
N GLY A 88 11.33 -11.25 -9.53
CA GLY A 88 12.61 -10.60 -9.28
C GLY A 88 12.52 -9.19 -8.66
N VAL A 89 12.82 -8.17 -9.47
CA VAL A 89 12.98 -6.76 -9.06
C VAL A 89 11.65 -5.98 -9.13
N GLN A 90 10.59 -6.58 -9.66
CA GLN A 90 9.29 -5.94 -9.80
C GLN A 90 8.71 -5.59 -8.42
N ARG A 91 8.16 -4.38 -8.34
CA ARG A 91 7.63 -3.78 -7.10
C ARG A 91 6.19 -3.43 -7.32
N TYR A 92 5.38 -3.71 -6.32
CA TYR A 92 3.99 -3.31 -6.31
C TYR A 92 3.80 -2.08 -5.44
N ARG A 93 2.89 -1.18 -5.83
CA ARG A 93 2.56 0.01 -5.05
C ARG A 93 1.15 -0.15 -4.50
N TYR A 94 1.04 -0.51 -3.22
CA TYR A 94 -0.23 -0.57 -2.51
C TYR A 94 -0.41 0.71 -1.70
N LEU A 95 -1.50 1.46 -1.93
CA LEU A 95 -1.78 2.73 -1.26
C LEU A 95 -0.55 3.67 -1.22
N GLY A 96 0.14 3.84 -2.34
CA GLY A 96 1.30 4.72 -2.41
C GLY A 96 2.61 4.17 -1.80
N VAL A 97 2.59 3.02 -1.13
CA VAL A 97 3.75 2.37 -0.49
C VAL A 97 4.35 1.33 -1.43
N LEU A 98 5.67 1.41 -1.65
CA LEU A 98 6.38 0.44 -2.49
C LEU A 98 6.78 -0.79 -1.70
N GLU A 99 6.35 -1.94 -2.19
CA GLU A 99 6.60 -3.25 -1.60
C GLU A 99 7.31 -4.17 -2.59
N ASN A 100 8.10 -5.11 -2.05
CA ASN A 100 8.68 -6.20 -2.84
C ASN A 100 7.77 -7.44 -2.82
N ARG A 101 8.17 -8.49 -3.57
CA ARG A 101 7.48 -9.79 -3.60
C ARG A 101 7.19 -10.38 -2.22
N GLY A 102 8.10 -10.14 -1.26
CA GLY A 102 7.95 -10.58 0.12
C GLY A 102 7.02 -9.71 0.97
N SER A 103 6.27 -8.78 0.36
CA SER A 103 5.42 -7.79 1.05
C SER A 103 6.18 -6.89 2.01
N ASN A 104 7.51 -6.78 1.87
CA ASN A 104 8.33 -5.92 2.71
C ASN A 104 8.36 -4.51 2.10
N VAL A 105 8.10 -3.50 2.93
CA VAL A 105 8.17 -2.09 2.54
C VAL A 105 9.62 -1.67 2.29
N LEU A 106 9.90 -1.14 1.10
CA LEU A 106 11.22 -0.58 0.79
C LEU A 106 11.35 0.85 1.34
N LYS A 107 11.52 0.97 2.66
CA LYS A 107 11.54 2.26 3.38
C LYS A 107 12.43 3.32 2.73
N SER A 108 13.64 2.96 2.31
CA SER A 108 14.58 3.89 1.66
C SER A 108 14.08 4.41 0.30
N LYS A 109 13.46 3.55 -0.51
CA LYS A 109 12.93 3.94 -1.83
C LYS A 109 11.66 4.77 -1.70
N VAL A 110 10.79 4.43 -0.75
CA VAL A 110 9.62 5.25 -0.43
C VAL A 110 10.06 6.63 0.04
N MET A 111 11.07 6.72 0.91
CA MET A 111 11.63 7.99 1.36
C MET A 111 12.20 8.83 0.20
N ASN A 112 12.97 8.21 -0.71
CA ASN A 112 13.49 8.90 -1.88
C ASN A 112 12.37 9.42 -2.81
N SER A 113 11.30 8.64 -2.98
CA SER A 113 10.12 9.06 -3.75
C SER A 113 9.40 10.24 -3.09
N ILE A 114 9.26 10.23 -1.76
CA ILE A 114 8.66 11.34 -1.00
C ILE A 114 9.52 12.60 -1.16
N LEU A 115 10.85 12.47 -0.97
CA LEU A 115 11.78 13.60 -1.12
C LEU A 115 11.72 14.19 -2.54
N GLY A 116 11.65 13.36 -3.57
CA GLY A 116 11.47 13.79 -4.96
C GLY A 116 10.18 14.58 -5.17
N ASN A 117 9.06 14.09 -4.62
CA ASN A 117 7.76 14.75 -4.71
C ASN A 117 7.73 16.09 -3.95
N VAL A 118 8.32 16.14 -2.75
CA VAL A 118 8.47 17.38 -1.98
C VAL A 118 9.29 18.40 -2.75
N LYS A 119 10.47 18.01 -3.27
CA LYS A 119 11.29 18.90 -4.11
C LYS A 119 10.51 19.41 -5.32
N LYS A 120 9.83 18.54 -6.05
CA LYS A 120 9.03 18.91 -7.23
C LYS A 120 7.92 19.90 -6.86
N ARG A 121 7.19 19.66 -5.76
CA ARG A 121 6.11 20.52 -5.29
C ARG A 121 6.64 21.88 -4.83
N THR A 122 7.72 21.91 -4.06
CA THR A 122 8.37 23.15 -3.62
C THR A 122 8.86 23.99 -4.80
N THR A 123 9.52 23.37 -5.80
CA THR A 123 9.95 24.06 -7.02
C THR A 123 8.78 24.59 -7.85
N MET A 124 7.63 23.90 -7.82
CA MET A 124 6.43 24.40 -8.49
C MET A 124 5.84 25.59 -7.74
N LEU A 125 5.76 25.52 -6.41
CA LEU A 125 5.26 26.60 -5.55
C LEU A 125 6.15 27.84 -5.64
N SER A 126 7.48 27.68 -5.71
CA SER A 126 8.41 28.81 -5.85
C SER A 126 8.29 29.56 -7.19
N LYS A 127 7.65 28.96 -8.20
CA LYS A 127 7.37 29.60 -9.49
C LYS A 127 6.03 30.34 -9.52
N THR A 128 5.22 30.23 -8.46
CA THR A 128 3.93 30.91 -8.36
C THR A 128 4.10 32.34 -7.87
N LYS A 129 3.07 33.18 -8.04
CA LYS A 129 3.05 34.58 -7.55
C LYS A 129 2.62 34.69 -6.07
N LEU A 130 2.89 33.66 -5.25
CA LEU A 130 2.57 33.70 -3.82
C LEU A 130 3.55 34.64 -3.09
N ASN A 131 3.05 35.38 -2.11
CA ASN A 131 3.92 36.08 -1.17
C ASN A 131 4.67 35.07 -0.29
N SER A 132 5.75 35.51 0.37
CA SER A 132 6.60 34.63 1.18
C SER A 132 5.83 33.89 2.27
N VAL A 133 4.91 34.57 2.97
CA VAL A 133 4.09 33.98 4.04
C VAL A 133 3.23 32.83 3.51
N ASN A 134 2.51 33.06 2.41
CA ASN A 134 1.64 32.07 1.80
C ASN A 134 2.44 30.92 1.14
N LEU A 135 3.63 31.22 0.62
CA LEU A 135 4.54 30.20 0.09
C LEU A 135 5.00 29.24 1.21
N PHE A 136 5.44 29.78 2.35
CA PHE A 136 5.83 28.96 3.51
C PHE A 136 4.64 28.17 4.04
N HIS A 137 3.45 28.78 4.13
CA HIS A 137 2.25 28.09 4.57
C HIS A 137 1.92 26.89 3.68
N ALA A 138 1.94 27.08 2.35
CA ALA A 138 1.65 26.01 1.39
C ALA A 138 2.68 24.87 1.43
N ILE A 139 3.96 25.18 1.61
CA ILE A 139 5.02 24.17 1.77
C ILE A 139 4.81 23.38 3.06
N ASN A 140 4.55 24.08 4.18
CA ASN A 140 4.38 23.46 5.49
C ASN A 140 3.16 22.54 5.53
N GLU A 141 2.00 22.97 5.01
CA GLU A 141 0.81 22.12 4.95
C GLU A 141 1.06 20.84 4.14
N TYR A 142 1.73 20.95 3.00
CA TYR A 142 2.06 19.80 2.18
C TYR A 142 3.01 18.83 2.90
N ALA A 143 4.05 19.36 3.56
CA ALA A 143 5.01 18.55 4.30
C ALA A 143 4.37 17.83 5.50
N ILE A 144 3.54 18.53 6.28
CA ILE A 144 2.83 17.96 7.44
C ILE A 144 1.87 16.85 7.00
N SER A 145 1.10 17.08 5.92
CA SER A 145 0.20 16.08 5.36
C SER A 145 0.94 14.78 4.96
N LEU A 146 2.06 14.90 4.25
CA LEU A 146 2.90 13.76 3.91
C LEU A 146 3.47 13.05 5.14
N TYR A 147 3.94 13.82 6.12
CA TYR A 147 4.45 13.26 7.37
C TYR A 147 3.39 12.43 8.09
N ASN A 148 2.19 12.99 8.26
CA ASN A 148 1.07 12.30 8.90
C ASN A 148 0.69 10.99 8.19
N TYR A 149 0.78 10.97 6.86
CA TYR A 149 0.51 9.77 6.08
C TYR A 149 1.57 8.67 6.28
N TYR A 150 2.86 9.03 6.29
CA TYR A 150 3.95 8.05 6.29
C TYR A 150 4.57 7.75 7.66
N ILE A 151 4.26 8.51 8.72
CA ILE A 151 4.90 8.39 10.05
C ILE A 151 4.83 6.97 10.64
N ARG A 152 3.74 6.24 10.40
CA ARG A 152 3.56 4.87 10.91
C ARG A 152 4.33 3.82 10.11
N ILE A 153 4.75 4.15 8.89
CA ILE A 153 5.35 3.23 7.92
C ILE A 153 6.87 3.38 7.91
N ILE A 154 7.33 4.64 7.89
CA ILE A 154 8.74 5.02 7.95
C ILE A 154 8.94 5.61 9.34
N LYS A 155 9.71 4.93 10.19
CA LYS A 155 10.19 5.53 11.43
C LYS A 155 11.15 6.65 11.03
N ILE A 156 10.62 7.86 10.83
CA ILE A 156 11.39 9.05 10.50
C ILE A 156 12.05 9.49 11.80
N VAL A 157 13.30 9.06 12.00
CA VAL A 157 14.15 9.63 13.05
C VAL A 157 14.64 10.97 12.53
N LEU A 158 14.17 12.06 13.14
CA LEU A 158 14.72 13.39 12.91
C LEU A 158 16.10 13.45 13.59
N THR A 159 17.14 13.04 12.86
CA THR A 159 18.51 13.25 13.32
C THR A 159 18.89 14.69 13.00
N VAL A 160 18.80 15.58 13.98
CA VAL A 160 19.44 16.89 13.90
C VAL A 160 20.94 16.65 13.91
N LYS A 161 21.56 16.70 12.73
CA LYS A 161 23.02 16.78 12.64
C LYS A 161 23.39 18.21 13.00
N TYR A 162 23.93 18.41 14.19
CA TYR A 162 24.74 19.59 14.48
C TYR A 162 26.03 19.41 13.70
N ASP A 163 26.11 20.02 12.52
CA ASP A 163 27.40 20.25 11.89
C ASP A 163 28.09 21.31 12.76
N ASN A 164 29.05 20.87 13.57
CA ASN A 164 29.93 21.77 14.33
C ASN A 164 30.70 22.62 13.32
N PHE A 165 30.53 23.94 13.41
CA PHE A 165 31.33 24.94 12.70
C PHE A 165 32.78 24.93 13.18
#